data_AF-A0AA96QV52-F1
#
_entry.id   AF-A0AA96QV52-F1
#
_cell.length_a   1.000
_cell.length_b   1.000
_cell.length_c   1.000
_cell.angle_alpha   90.00
_cell.angle_beta   90.00
_cell.angle_gamma   90.00
#
_symmetry.space_group_name_H-M   'P 1'
#
loop_
_entity.id
_entity.type
_entity.pdbx_description
1 polymer ?
#
loop_
_entity_poly.entity_id
_entity_poly.type
_entity_poly.pdbx_seq_one_letter_code
_entity_poly.pdbx_strand_id
1 'polypeptide(L)'
;MSKYLLDKFLYTVDRDQDLVERYREDPVGTVAWWESEYANRILNSVDDERSTWLAFEEAEREALRTHDYPALFAMGAHPFLTLTLFIAMFERDHEGLGFQLEYARKLSHVEMPYPDIST
;
A
#
# COMPACT_ATOMS: atom_id res chain seq x y z
N MET A 1 14.09 -3.59 4.34
CA MET A 1 12.84 -3.42 3.59
C MET A 1 12.00 -4.70 3.66
N SER A 2 10.82 -4.64 4.25
CA SER A 2 9.94 -5.80 4.43
C SER A 2 8.76 -5.71 3.45
N LYS A 3 8.91 -6.35 2.28
CA LYS A 3 7.81 -6.47 1.27
C LYS A 3 6.51 -6.97 1.92
N TYR A 4 6.64 -7.93 2.82
CA TYR A 4 5.53 -8.47 3.59
C TYR A 4 4.78 -7.39 4.37
N LEU A 5 5.49 -6.53 5.11
CA LEU A 5 4.83 -5.54 5.97
C LEU A 5 4.15 -4.45 5.12
N LEU A 6 4.79 -4.04 4.04
CA LEU A 6 4.24 -3.08 3.08
C LEU A 6 2.94 -3.61 2.45
N ASP A 7 2.99 -4.83 1.93
CA ASP A 7 1.82 -5.48 1.32
C ASP A 7 0.73 -5.76 2.36
N LYS A 8 1.11 -6.09 3.61
CA LYS A 8 0.15 -6.26 4.71
C LYS A 8 -0.59 -4.96 4.99
N PHE A 9 0.09 -3.81 5.01
CA PHE A 9 -0.56 -2.50 5.17
C PHE A 9 -1.50 -2.22 4.01
N LEU A 10 -1.00 -2.29 2.78
CA LEU A 10 -1.79 -1.98 1.58
C LEU A 10 -3.03 -2.87 1.50
N TYR A 11 -2.87 -4.17 1.72
CA TYR A 11 -3.99 -5.11 1.76
C TYR A 11 -4.98 -4.77 2.88
N THR A 12 -4.50 -4.49 4.09
CA THR A 12 -5.39 -4.22 5.23
C THR A 12 -6.24 -2.97 5.00
N VAL A 13 -5.63 -1.90 4.49
CA VAL A 13 -6.33 -0.64 4.21
C VAL A 13 -7.30 -0.82 3.04
N ASP A 14 -6.87 -1.44 1.95
CA ASP A 14 -7.68 -1.62 0.73
C ASP A 14 -8.92 -2.53 0.91
N ARG A 15 -8.99 -3.30 2.01
CA ARG A 15 -10.13 -4.19 2.29
C ARG A 15 -11.21 -3.57 3.19
N ASP A 16 -11.01 -2.35 3.67
CA ASP A 16 -11.93 -1.69 4.58
C ASP A 16 -12.14 -0.22 4.14
N GLN A 17 -13.38 0.10 3.77
CA GLN A 17 -13.72 1.44 3.27
C GLN A 17 -13.42 2.54 4.28
N ASP A 18 -13.63 2.29 5.59
CA ASP A 18 -13.37 3.29 6.62
C ASP A 18 -11.85 3.54 6.75
N LEU A 19 -11.03 2.51 6.56
CA LEU A 19 -9.57 2.65 6.52
C LEU A 19 -9.10 3.36 5.25
N VAL A 20 -9.73 3.13 4.10
CA VAL A 20 -9.42 3.87 2.86
C VAL A 20 -9.66 5.37 3.05
N GLU A 21 -10.83 5.75 3.59
CA GLU A 21 -11.13 7.17 3.84
C GLU A 21 -10.17 7.77 4.87
N ARG A 22 -9.92 7.07 5.98
CA ARG A 22 -8.98 7.51 7.00
C ARG A 22 -7.56 7.71 6.44
N TYR A 23 -7.09 6.78 5.60
CA TYR A 23 -5.77 6.86 4.98
C TYR A 23 -5.67 8.03 4.00
N ARG A 24 -6.73 8.26 3.22
CA ARG A 24 -6.80 9.40 2.30
C ARG A 24 -6.78 10.75 3.06
N GLU A 25 -7.50 10.86 4.18
CA GLU A 25 -7.63 12.09 4.95
C GLU A 25 -6.43 12.41 5.84
N ASP A 26 -5.87 11.38 6.49
CA ASP A 26 -4.73 11.49 7.41
C ASP A 26 -3.74 10.33 7.16
N PRO A 27 -2.92 10.42 6.10
CA PRO A 27 -1.99 9.35 5.77
C PRO A 27 -0.90 9.19 6.84
N VAL A 28 -0.46 10.28 7.46
CA VAL A 28 0.57 10.26 8.50
C VAL A 28 0.08 9.56 9.75
N GLY A 29 -1.08 9.98 10.28
CA GLY A 29 -1.66 9.36 11.46
C GLY A 29 -2.13 7.94 11.19
N THR A 30 -2.61 7.62 9.99
CA THR A 30 -3.02 6.25 9.63
C THR A 30 -1.83 5.31 9.58
N VAL A 31 -0.73 5.69 8.94
CA VAL A 31 0.50 4.86 8.90
C VAL A 31 1.05 4.65 10.31
N ALA A 32 1.14 5.70 11.12
CA ALA A 32 1.66 5.60 12.49
C ALA A 32 0.79 4.70 13.38
N TRP A 33 -0.53 4.89 13.33
CA TRP A 33 -1.48 4.08 14.10
C TRP A 33 -1.48 2.62 13.63
N TRP A 34 -1.46 2.38 12.31
CA TRP A 34 -1.46 1.02 11.80
C TRP A 34 -0.17 0.28 12.18
N GLU A 35 0.97 0.97 12.13
CA GLU A 35 2.25 0.40 12.56
C GLU A 35 2.25 0.04 14.05
N SER A 36 1.65 0.86 14.93
CA SER A 36 1.56 0.55 16.36
C SER A 36 0.54 -0.56 16.68
N GLU A 37 -0.61 -0.56 15.97
CA GLU A 37 -1.76 -1.39 16.34
C GLU A 37 -1.93 -2.67 15.53
N TYR A 38 -1.47 -2.71 14.28
CA TYR A 38 -1.77 -3.80 13.33
C TYR A 38 -0.53 -4.52 12.81
N ALA A 39 0.60 -3.83 12.62
CA ALA A 39 1.81 -4.40 12.01
C ALA A 39 2.21 -5.74 12.64
N ASN A 40 2.22 -5.78 13.97
CA ASN A 40 2.71 -6.90 14.75
C ASN A 40 1.64 -7.87 15.26
N ARG A 41 0.36 -7.70 14.88
CA ARG A 41 -0.68 -8.68 15.20
C ARG A 41 -0.36 -10.03 14.57
N ILE A 42 -0.43 -11.07 15.38
CA ILE A 42 -0.21 -12.46 14.97
C ILE A 42 -1.55 -13.04 14.52
N LEU A 43 -1.60 -13.56 13.29
CA LEU A 43 -2.82 -14.16 12.74
C LEU A 43 -3.21 -15.41 13.55
N ASN A 44 -4.49 -15.54 13.87
CA ASN A 44 -5.04 -16.64 14.68
C ASN A 44 -4.50 -16.73 16.11
N SER A 45 -4.02 -15.63 16.68
CA SER A 45 -3.76 -15.52 18.12
C SER A 45 -4.71 -14.51 18.79
N VAL A 46 -4.63 -14.39 20.12
CA VAL A 46 -5.34 -13.36 20.89
C VAL A 46 -4.76 -11.98 20.59
N ASP A 47 -5.59 -10.93 20.63
CA ASP A 47 -5.20 -9.57 20.24
C ASP A 47 -4.03 -8.97 21.06
N ASP A 48 -3.86 -9.46 22.30
CA ASP A 48 -2.75 -9.05 23.18
C ASP A 48 -1.41 -9.65 22.77
N GLU A 49 -1.40 -10.72 21.97
CA GLU A 49 -0.16 -11.31 21.45
C GLU A 49 0.32 -10.55 20.21
N ARG A 50 1.40 -9.77 20.41
CA ARG A 50 2.06 -8.98 19.38
C ARG A 50 3.52 -9.37 19.24
N SER A 51 3.99 -9.43 18.00
CA SER A 51 5.42 -9.47 17.69
C SER A 51 6.08 -8.12 18.00
N THR A 52 7.40 -8.09 18.02
CA THR A 52 8.20 -6.84 18.02
C THR A 52 9.15 -6.77 16.83
N TRP A 53 9.01 -7.71 15.89
CA TRP A 53 9.97 -7.94 14.82
C TRP A 53 9.72 -7.06 13.59
N LEU A 54 8.48 -6.60 13.40
CA LEU A 54 8.10 -5.84 12.21
C LEU A 54 8.01 -4.35 12.54
N ALA A 55 8.72 -3.56 11.75
CA ALA A 55 8.63 -2.10 11.70
C ALA A 55 8.96 -1.65 10.28
N PHE A 56 8.39 -0.53 9.86
CA PHE A 56 8.75 0.11 8.61
C PHE A 56 10.15 0.74 8.72
N GLU A 57 10.85 0.78 7.61
CA GLU A 57 11.97 1.69 7.39
C GLU A 57 11.43 3.09 7.08
N GLU A 58 12.25 4.13 7.30
CA GLU A 58 11.76 5.50 7.10
C GLU A 58 11.35 5.79 5.66
N ALA A 59 12.06 5.19 4.69
CA ALA A 59 11.68 5.31 3.28
C ALA A 59 10.31 4.69 2.98
N GLU A 60 9.98 3.54 3.61
CA GLU A 60 8.67 2.91 3.47
C GLU A 60 7.58 3.79 4.10
N ARG A 61 7.85 4.37 5.29
CA ARG A 61 6.91 5.31 5.93
C ARG A 61 6.67 6.52 5.06
N GLU A 62 7.72 7.12 4.52
CA GLU A 62 7.60 8.30 3.67
C GLU A 62 6.76 7.98 2.43
N ALA A 63 7.06 6.89 1.71
CA ALA A 63 6.31 6.51 0.53
C ALA A 63 4.82 6.25 0.82
N LEU A 64 4.49 5.67 1.98
CA LEU A 64 3.10 5.53 2.42
C LEU A 64 2.47 6.89 2.76
N ARG A 65 3.13 7.70 3.60
CA ARG A 65 2.64 9.01 4.04
C ARG A 65 2.36 9.98 2.91
N THR A 66 3.12 9.91 1.82
CA THR A 66 2.99 10.78 0.65
C THR A 66 2.26 10.14 -0.52
N HIS A 67 1.78 8.90 -0.37
CA HIS A 67 1.13 8.14 -1.44
C HIS A 67 2.01 7.96 -2.69
N ASP A 68 3.33 7.84 -2.52
CA ASP A 68 4.31 7.68 -3.60
C ASP A 68 4.29 6.24 -4.14
N TYR A 69 3.26 5.91 -4.93
CA TYR A 69 3.13 4.58 -5.52
C TYR A 69 4.29 4.15 -6.42
N PRO A 70 4.99 5.03 -7.17
CA PRO A 70 6.23 4.64 -7.83
C PRO A 70 7.32 4.18 -6.85
N ALA A 71 7.52 4.89 -5.74
CA ALA A 71 8.46 4.47 -4.71
C ALA A 71 8.03 3.15 -4.05
N LEU A 72 6.74 2.98 -3.75
CA LEU A 72 6.19 1.72 -3.22
C LEU A 72 6.46 0.55 -4.18
N PHE A 73 6.28 0.76 -5.49
CA PHE A 73 6.63 -0.22 -6.52
C PHE A 73 8.11 -0.57 -6.52
N ALA A 74 8.99 0.43 -6.45
CA ALA A 74 10.44 0.22 -6.38
C ALA A 74 10.84 -0.56 -5.11
N MET A 75 10.07 -0.39 -4.02
CA MET A 75 10.20 -1.15 -2.77
C MET A 75 9.59 -2.56 -2.85
N GLY A 76 9.03 -2.94 -4.00
CA GLY A 76 8.48 -4.26 -4.25
C GLY A 76 7.07 -4.47 -3.70
N ALA A 77 6.31 -3.39 -3.47
CA ALA A 77 4.87 -3.48 -3.20
C ALA A 77 4.15 -4.22 -4.32
N HIS A 78 3.14 -5.00 -3.96
CA HIS A 78 2.38 -5.78 -4.92
C HIS A 78 1.63 -4.86 -5.91
N PRO A 79 1.80 -5.03 -7.24
CA PRO A 79 1.22 -4.14 -8.25
C PRO A 79 -0.30 -3.99 -8.16
N PHE A 80 -0.99 -5.08 -7.82
CA PHE A 80 -2.45 -5.06 -7.69
C PHE A 80 -2.91 -4.28 -6.45
N LEU A 81 -2.23 -4.42 -5.31
CA LEU A 81 -2.65 -3.78 -4.06
C LEU A 81 -2.48 -2.27 -4.11
N THR A 82 -1.39 -1.82 -4.73
CA THR A 82 -1.18 -0.39 -5.00
C THR A 82 -2.26 0.12 -5.96
N LEU A 83 -2.49 -0.56 -7.09
CA LEU A 83 -3.48 -0.11 -8.07
C LEU A 83 -4.89 0.03 -7.48
N THR A 84 -5.38 -1.01 -6.80
CA THR A 84 -6.76 -1.00 -6.27
C THR A 84 -6.95 0.05 -5.18
N LEU A 85 -6.00 0.15 -4.24
CA LEU A 85 -6.06 1.12 -3.16
C LEU A 85 -6.05 2.55 -3.70
N PHE A 86 -5.14 2.87 -4.63
CA PHE A 86 -5.03 4.23 -5.14
C PHE A 86 -6.19 4.61 -6.08
N ILE A 87 -6.79 3.65 -6.79
CA ILE A 87 -8.08 3.88 -7.49
C ILE A 87 -9.16 4.21 -6.46
N ALA A 88 -9.32 3.39 -5.42
CA ALA A 88 -10.32 3.60 -4.38
C ALA A 88 -10.16 4.97 -3.70
N MET A 89 -8.91 5.39 -3.49
CA MET A 89 -8.63 6.71 -2.93
C MET A 89 -8.84 7.84 -3.92
N PHE A 90 -8.40 7.78 -5.18
CA PHE A 90 -8.24 8.99 -6.00
C PHE A 90 -9.09 9.05 -7.27
N GLU A 91 -9.69 7.95 -7.73
CA GLU A 91 -10.48 7.93 -8.98
C GLU A 91 -11.60 8.98 -8.95
N ARG A 92 -12.26 9.16 -7.79
CA ARG A 92 -13.35 10.13 -7.62
C ARG A 92 -12.96 11.60 -7.81
N ASP A 93 -11.66 11.92 -7.79
CA ASP A 93 -11.16 13.27 -8.05
C ASP A 93 -10.79 13.48 -9.53
N HIS A 94 -11.02 12.48 -10.39
CA HIS A 94 -10.65 12.48 -11.79
C HIS A 94 -11.88 12.24 -12.69
N GLU A 95 -11.85 12.78 -13.90
CA GLU A 95 -12.87 12.48 -14.91
C GLU A 95 -12.53 11.17 -15.65
N GLY A 96 -13.50 10.27 -15.76
CA GLY A 96 -13.35 9.01 -16.49
C GLY A 96 -12.16 8.18 -15.98
N LEU A 97 -11.26 7.79 -16.88
CA LEU A 97 -10.05 7.02 -16.55
C LEU A 97 -8.85 7.90 -16.16
N GLY A 98 -9.07 9.15 -15.74
CA GLY A 98 -8.01 10.13 -15.53
C GLY A 98 -6.93 9.64 -14.56
N PHE A 99 -7.32 9.05 -13.43
CA PHE A 99 -6.37 8.54 -12.44
C PHE A 99 -5.56 7.36 -12.99
N GLN A 100 -6.21 6.41 -13.66
CA GLN A 100 -5.56 5.22 -14.22
C GLN A 100 -4.53 5.59 -15.30
N LEU A 101 -4.85 6.59 -16.13
CA LEU A 101 -3.93 7.10 -17.15
C LEU A 101 -2.73 7.83 -16.53
N GLU A 102 -2.92 8.57 -15.43
CA GLU A 102 -1.81 9.13 -14.66
C GLU A 102 -0.94 8.04 -14.04
N TYR A 103 -1.57 7.06 -13.40
CA TYR A 103 -0.91 5.92 -12.77
C TYR A 103 -0.02 5.17 -13.75
N ALA A 104 -0.57 4.84 -14.92
CA ALA A 104 0.16 4.20 -16.01
C ALA A 104 1.36 5.05 -16.48
N ARG A 105 1.20 6.38 -16.58
CA ARG A 105 2.30 7.28 -16.99
C ARG A 105 3.43 7.29 -15.96
N LYS A 106 3.10 7.41 -14.67
CA LYS A 106 4.09 7.42 -13.58
C LYS A 106 4.87 6.11 -13.48
N LEU A 107 4.24 4.98 -13.79
CA LEU A 107 4.87 3.66 -13.78
C LEU A 107 5.39 3.20 -15.15
N SER A 108 5.40 4.06 -16.18
CA SER A 108 5.82 3.69 -17.54
C SER A 108 7.27 3.21 -17.67
N HIS A 109 8.10 3.46 -16.65
CA HIS A 109 9.49 3.00 -16.56
C HIS A 109 9.64 1.66 -15.84
N VAL A 110 8.56 1.13 -15.25
CA VAL A 110 8.60 -0.12 -14.49
C VAL A 110 8.47 -1.29 -15.45
N GLU A 111 9.50 -2.13 -15.48
CA GLU A 111 9.48 -3.42 -16.18
C GLU A 111 9.29 -4.54 -15.16
N MET A 112 8.21 -5.30 -15.30
CA MET A 112 7.97 -6.50 -14.49
C MET A 112 8.31 -7.73 -15.33
N PRO A 113 8.87 -8.81 -14.73
CA PRO A 113 8.99 -10.07 -15.42
C PRO A 113 7.58 -10.57 -15.71
N TYR A 114 7.12 -10.38 -16.94
CA TYR A 114 5.94 -11.09 -17.41
C TYR A 114 6.30 -12.57 -17.45
N PRO A 115 5.47 -13.46 -16.88
CA PRO A 115 5.61 -14.87 -17.14
C PRO A 115 5.58 -15.06 -18.65
N ASP A 116 6.59 -15.74 -19.19
CA ASP A 116 6.54 -16.17 -20.57
C ASP A 116 5.38 -17.17 -20.70
N ILE A 117 4.33 -16.77 -21.42
CA ILE A 117 3.14 -17.61 -21.67
C ILE A 117 3.28 -18.44 -22.96
N SER A 118 4.50 -18.52 -23.53
CA SER A 118 4.76 -19.26 -24.77
C SER A 118 4.99 -20.76 -24.61
N THR A 119 4.97 -21.28 -23.38
CA THR A 119 5.08 -22.73 -23.07
C THR A 119 3.73 -23.44 -23.00
#